data_AF-A0A2N2HFJ4-F1
#
_entry.id   AF-A0A2N2HFJ4-F1
#
_cell.length_a   1.000
_cell.length_b   1.000
_cell.length_c   1.000
_cell.angle_alpha   90.00
_cell.angle_beta   90.00
_cell.angle_gamma   90.00
#
_symmetry.space_group_name_H-M   'P 1'
#
loop_
_entity.id
_entity.type
_entity.pdbx_description
1 polymer ?
#
loop_
_entity_poly.entity_id
_entity_poly.type
_entity_poly.pdbx_seq_one_letter_code
_entity_poly.pdbx_strand_id
1 'polypeptide(L)'
;GLKEAGVTRSKLFQNDEKRMHIQAHDLRATFVTLALAGGKTEDWVRIRTGHCSSNMIAKYRRDADTVKELKLGWLQPLHLVLPELAELGDVQVPMSRPKLRVIMGGK
;
A
#
# COMPACT_ATOMS: atom_id res chain seq x y z
N GLY A 1 12.47 6.16 3.21
CA GLY A 1 11.14 6.77 2.92
C GLY A 1 10.96 7.03 1.43
N LEU A 2 9.73 7.29 0.92
CA LEU A 2 9.46 7.48 -0.53
C LEU A 2 10.36 8.53 -1.21
N LYS A 3 10.77 9.60 -0.50
CA LYS A 3 11.75 10.58 -0.99
C LYS A 3 13.13 9.97 -1.27
N GLU A 4 13.60 9.10 -0.37
CA GLU A 4 14.88 8.38 -0.51
C GLU A 4 14.83 7.33 -1.62
N ALA A 5 13.63 6.84 -1.96
CA ALA A 5 13.40 5.95 -3.10
C ALA A 5 13.33 6.71 -4.45
N GLY A 6 13.64 8.02 -4.47
CA GLY A 6 13.66 8.84 -5.68
C GLY A 6 12.28 9.23 -6.22
N VAL A 7 11.22 9.04 -5.44
CA VAL A 7 9.87 9.43 -5.87
C VAL A 7 9.73 10.95 -5.74
N THR A 8 9.41 11.64 -6.84
CA THR A 8 9.39 13.13 -6.92
C THR A 8 7.97 13.73 -6.92
N ARG A 9 6.92 12.91 -6.90
CA ARG A 9 5.53 13.37 -7.05
C ARG A 9 5.11 14.26 -5.86
N SER A 10 4.89 15.56 -6.12
CA SER A 10 4.55 16.58 -5.09
C SER A 10 3.37 16.20 -4.18
N LYS A 11 2.33 15.58 -4.75
CA LYS A 11 1.13 15.09 -4.03
C LYS A 11 1.42 14.08 -2.90
N LEU A 12 2.60 13.45 -2.90
CA LEU A 12 3.01 12.51 -1.85
C LEU A 12 3.71 13.19 -0.67
N PHE A 13 4.03 14.48 -0.79
CA PHE A 13 4.91 15.17 0.17
C PHE A 13 4.39 16.52 0.66
N GLN A 14 3.38 17.11 -0.01
CA GLN A 14 2.90 18.46 0.27
C GLN A 14 1.41 18.44 0.65
N ASN A 15 1.07 19.17 1.69
CA ASN A 15 -0.31 19.52 2.02
C ASN A 15 -0.70 20.81 1.29
N ASP A 16 -1.99 20.95 1.02
CA ASP A 16 -2.64 22.15 0.53
C ASP A 16 -3.87 22.43 1.42
N GLU A 17 -4.43 23.63 1.37
CA GLU A 17 -5.64 24.02 2.12
C GLU A 17 -6.80 23.05 1.91
N LYS A 18 -6.87 22.45 0.71
CA LYS A 18 -7.96 21.53 0.32
C LYS A 18 -7.62 20.06 0.49
N ARG A 19 -6.36 19.69 0.76
CA ARG A 19 -5.95 18.28 0.71
C ARG A 19 -4.67 17.97 1.48
N MET A 20 -4.68 16.87 2.22
CA MET A 20 -3.50 16.29 2.82
C MET A 20 -2.74 15.37 1.84
N HIS A 21 -1.41 15.33 1.95
CA HIS A 21 -0.60 14.37 1.21
C HIS A 21 -0.96 12.93 1.59
N ILE A 22 -0.82 12.01 0.64
CA ILE A 22 -1.10 10.58 0.85
C ILE A 22 -0.04 10.01 1.78
N GLN A 23 -0.47 9.34 2.86
CA GLN A 23 0.41 8.74 3.85
C GLN A 23 0.39 7.22 3.77
N ALA A 24 1.39 6.59 4.41
CA ALA A 24 1.45 5.14 4.54
C ALA A 24 0.17 4.55 5.18
N HIS A 25 -0.50 5.33 6.03
CA HIS A 25 -1.78 4.95 6.62
C HIS A 25 -2.90 4.74 5.60
N ASP A 26 -2.89 5.49 4.49
CA ASP A 26 -3.90 5.37 3.44
C ASP A 26 -3.70 4.07 2.66
N LEU A 27 -2.44 3.75 2.33
CA LEU A 27 -2.10 2.49 1.64
C LEU A 27 -2.35 1.28 2.54
N ARG A 28 -2.07 1.40 3.84
CA ARG A 28 -2.35 0.35 4.83
C ARG A 28 -3.85 0.12 4.97
N ALA A 29 -4.66 1.18 4.98
CA ALA A 29 -6.11 1.07 5.00
C ALA A 29 -6.62 0.28 3.79
N THR A 30 -6.19 0.65 2.57
CA THR A 30 -6.54 -0.08 1.35
C THR A 30 -6.17 -1.57 1.45
N PHE A 31 -4.97 -1.89 1.91
CA PHE A 31 -4.55 -3.29 2.08
C PHE A 31 -5.45 -4.06 3.06
N VAL A 32 -5.74 -3.49 4.23
CA VAL A 32 -6.58 -4.15 5.24
C VAL A 32 -7.99 -4.38 4.70
N THR A 33 -8.60 -3.36 4.10
CA THR A 33 -9.96 -3.44 3.54
C THR A 33 -10.07 -4.52 2.48
N LEU A 34 -9.15 -4.55 1.50
CA LEU A 34 -9.17 -5.56 0.45
C LEU A 34 -8.88 -6.96 0.98
N ALA A 35 -7.99 -7.10 1.96
CA ALA A 35 -7.68 -8.39 2.57
C ALA A 35 -8.89 -8.98 3.30
N LEU A 36 -9.61 -8.15 4.07
CA LEU A 36 -10.84 -8.56 4.74
C LEU A 36 -11.94 -8.92 3.73
N ALA A 37 -12.12 -8.10 2.68
CA ALA A 37 -13.09 -8.37 1.62
C ALA A 37 -12.78 -9.68 0.87
N GLY A 38 -11.49 -9.98 0.68
CA GLY A 38 -10.98 -11.24 0.13
C GLY A 38 -11.00 -12.43 1.10
N GLY A 39 -11.64 -12.28 2.28
CA GLY A 39 -11.85 -13.37 3.24
C GLY A 39 -10.63 -13.72 4.10
N LYS A 40 -9.60 -12.87 4.17
CA LYS A 40 -8.48 -13.09 5.08
C LYS A 40 -8.90 -12.88 6.53
N THR A 41 -8.34 -13.68 7.42
CA THR A 41 -8.59 -13.58 8.86
C THR A 41 -7.92 -12.35 9.45
N GLU A 42 -8.44 -11.89 10.58
CA GLU A 42 -7.88 -10.76 11.31
C GLU A 42 -6.42 -11.00 11.70
N ASP A 43 -6.06 -12.21 12.16
CA ASP A 43 -4.68 -12.58 12.48
C ASP A 43 -3.75 -12.52 11.27
N TRP A 44 -4.23 -12.94 10.10
CA TRP A 44 -3.46 -12.87 8.86
C TRP A 44 -3.10 -11.42 8.50
N VAL A 45 -4.06 -10.51 8.69
CA VAL A 45 -3.89 -9.07 8.48
C VAL A 45 -2.96 -8.49 9.54
N ARG A 46 -3.14 -8.88 10.81
CA ARG A 46 -2.39 -8.40 11.98
C ARG A 46 -0.89 -8.61 11.81
N ILE A 47 -0.48 -9.82 11.42
CA ILE A 47 0.93 -10.19 11.21
C ILE A 47 1.61 -9.30 10.15
N ARG A 48 0.89 -8.87 9.11
CA ARG A 48 1.44 -8.11 7.98
C ARG A 48 1.43 -6.59 8.17
N THR A 49 0.56 -6.12 9.05
CA THR A 49 0.29 -4.68 9.20
C THR A 49 0.73 -4.13 10.55
N GLY A 50 1.09 -5.00 11.50
CA GLY A 50 1.55 -4.61 12.83
C GLY A 50 0.46 -4.01 13.71
N HIS A 51 -0.83 -4.27 13.42
CA HIS A 51 -1.90 -3.82 14.29
C HIS A 51 -1.85 -4.55 15.63
N CYS A 52 -1.89 -3.83 16.75
CA CYS A 52 -1.85 -4.43 18.08
C CYS A 52 -3.24 -4.71 18.66
N SER A 53 -4.31 -4.26 18.00
CA SER A 53 -5.68 -4.34 18.51
C SER A 53 -6.68 -4.70 17.43
N SER A 54 -7.58 -5.60 17.77
CA SER A 54 -8.75 -5.97 16.97
C SER A 54 -9.65 -4.78 16.65
N ASN A 55 -9.80 -3.85 17.59
CA ASN A 55 -10.62 -2.65 17.38
C ASN A 55 -10.08 -1.77 16.24
N MET A 56 -8.77 -1.80 15.98
CA MET A 56 -8.20 -1.05 14.86
C MET A 56 -8.51 -1.71 13.51
N ILE A 57 -8.53 -3.04 13.45
CA ILE A 57 -8.88 -3.77 12.23
C ILE A 57 -10.40 -3.74 11.98
N ALA A 58 -11.21 -3.76 13.05
CA ALA A 58 -12.67 -3.71 12.97
C ALA A 58 -13.19 -2.45 12.25
N LYS A 59 -12.45 -1.33 12.30
CA LYS A 59 -12.80 -0.08 11.59
C LYS A 59 -12.96 -0.27 10.08
N TYR A 60 -12.27 -1.24 9.49
CA TYR A 60 -12.29 -1.48 8.06
C TYR A 60 -13.38 -2.47 7.60
N ARG A 61 -14.15 -3.06 8.53
CA ARG A 61 -15.16 -4.09 8.17
C ARG A 61 -16.25 -3.54 7.28
N ARG A 62 -16.77 -2.34 7.58
CA ARG A 62 -17.82 -1.69 6.78
C ARG A 62 -17.37 -1.44 5.33
N ASP A 63 -16.14 -0.97 5.16
CA ASP A 63 -15.59 -0.73 3.83
C ASP A 63 -15.31 -2.07 3.12
N ALA A 64 -14.88 -3.09 3.85
CA ALA A 64 -14.64 -4.43 3.29
C ALA A 64 -15.95 -5.07 2.80
N ASP A 65 -17.05 -4.87 3.51
CA ASP A 65 -18.38 -5.32 3.08
C ASP A 65 -18.80 -4.62 1.79
N THR A 66 -18.61 -3.29 1.71
CA THR A 66 -18.86 -2.52 0.48
C THR A 66 -18.03 -3.05 -0.70
N VAL A 67 -16.73 -3.30 -0.49
CA VAL A 67 -15.83 -3.85 -1.52
C VAL A 67 -16.29 -5.23 -1.97
N LYS A 68 -16.74 -6.07 -1.03
CA LYS A 68 -17.24 -7.42 -1.30
C LYS A 68 -18.55 -7.39 -2.10
N GLU A 69 -19.46 -6.50 -1.73
CA GLU A 69 -20.72 -6.25 -2.45
C GLU A 69 -20.46 -5.81 -3.90
N LEU A 70 -19.54 -4.86 -4.09
CA LEU A 70 -19.14 -4.33 -5.40
C LEU A 70 -18.22 -5.27 -6.20
N LYS A 71 -17.78 -6.40 -5.63
CA LYS A 71 -16.89 -7.38 -6.27
C LYS A 71 -15.61 -6.76 -6.87
N LEU A 72 -15.04 -5.75 -6.21
CA LEU A 72 -13.88 -5.00 -6.76
C LEU A 72 -12.60 -5.83 -6.88
N GLY A 73 -12.48 -6.93 -6.14
CA GLY A 73 -11.32 -7.82 -6.21
C GLY A 73 -10.03 -7.20 -5.65
N TRP A 74 -8.88 -7.68 -6.13
CA TRP A 74 -7.56 -7.20 -5.71
C TRP A 74 -7.00 -6.15 -6.68
N LEU A 75 -6.07 -5.33 -6.20
CA LEU A 75 -5.37 -4.36 -7.06
C LEU A 75 -4.50 -5.08 -8.08
N GLN A 76 -4.53 -4.62 -9.32
CA GLN A 76 -3.65 -5.07 -10.39
C GLN A 76 -2.67 -3.98 -10.80
N PRO A 77 -1.47 -4.34 -11.32
CA PRO A 77 -0.54 -3.38 -11.90
C PRO A 77 -1.22 -2.53 -12.97
N LEU A 78 -1.09 -1.21 -12.87
CA LEU A 78 -1.85 -0.26 -13.69
C LEU A 78 -1.71 -0.51 -15.20
N HIS A 79 -0.50 -0.85 -15.66
CA HIS A 79 -0.20 -1.14 -17.08
C HIS A 79 -0.88 -2.41 -17.60
N LEU A 80 -1.32 -3.33 -16.74
CA LEU A 80 -2.07 -4.51 -17.15
C LEU A 80 -3.57 -4.22 -17.31
N VAL A 81 -4.08 -3.22 -16.59
CA VAL A 81 -5.51 -2.88 -16.57
C VAL A 81 -5.86 -1.78 -17.57
N LEU A 82 -4.88 -0.91 -17.89
CA LEU A 82 -5.03 0.20 -18.82
C LEU A 82 -4.21 -0.09 -20.09
N PRO A 83 -4.85 -0.48 -21.21
CA PRO A 83 -4.16 -0.83 -22.45
C PRO A 83 -3.23 0.27 -22.96
N GLU A 84 -3.61 1.53 -22.79
CA GLU A 84 -2.83 2.70 -23.19
C GLU A 84 -1.52 2.87 -22.41
N LEU A 85 -1.35 2.13 -21.30
CA LEU A 85 -0.14 2.16 -20.48
C LEU A 85 0.68 0.86 -20.58
N ALA A 86 0.26 -0.11 -21.40
CA ALA A 86 0.93 -1.42 -21.50
C ALA A 86 2.42 -1.27 -21.87
N GLU A 87 2.72 -0.41 -22.83
CA GLU A 87 4.08 -0.17 -23.34
C GLU A 87 5.01 0.50 -22.31
N LEU A 88 4.47 1.17 -21.29
CA LEU A 88 5.25 1.81 -20.22
C LEU A 88 5.65 0.82 -19.10
N GLY A 89 5.06 -0.37 -19.07
CA GLY A 89 5.35 -1.40 -18.07
C GLY A 89 6.73 -2.06 -18.23
N ASP A 90 7.27 -2.05 -19.45
CA ASP A 90 8.54 -2.71 -19.81
C ASP A 90 9.78 -1.86 -19.53
N VAL A 91 9.61 -0.61 -19.08
CA VAL A 91 10.72 0.25 -18.69
C VAL A 91 11.29 -0.26 -17.36
N GLN A 92 12.21 -1.22 -17.46
CA GLN A 92 13.07 -1.64 -16.35
C GLN A 92 13.89 -0.44 -15.88
N VAL A 93 13.39 0.27 -14.87
CA VAL A 93 14.25 1.14 -14.07
C VAL A 93 15.31 0.23 -13.46
N PRO A 94 16.62 0.44 -13.69
CA PRO A 94 17.65 -0.37 -13.08
C PRO A 94 17.59 -0.12 -11.57
N MET A 95 16.86 -1.00 -10.87
CA MET A 95 16.80 -1.05 -9.42
C MET A 95 18.16 -1.56 -8.92
N SER A 96 19.16 -0.69 -8.93
CA SER A 96 20.35 -0.86 -8.10
C SER A 96 19.87 -0.82 -6.65
N ARG A 97 19.57 -2.00 -6.09
CA ARG A 97 19.25 -2.11 -4.66
C ARG A 97 20.49 -1.62 -3.91
N PRO A 98 20.43 -0.52 -3.14
CA PRO A 98 21.53 -0.19 -2.25
C PRO A 98 21.74 -1.38 -1.33
N LYS A 99 22.95 -1.96 -1.34
CA LYS A 99 23.34 -3.02 -0.39
C LYS A 99 23.16 -2.44 1.01
N LEU A 100 22.10 -2.84 1.72
CA LEU A 100 21.96 -2.60 3.14
C LEU A 100 23.16 -3.25 3.82
N ARG A 101 24.15 -2.45 4.23
CA ARG A 101 25.18 -2.89 5.16
C ARG A 101 24.49 -3.10 6.50
N VAL A 102 24.28 -4.36 6.86
CA VAL A 102 23.95 -4.74 8.24
C VAL A 102 25.17 -4.36 9.08
N ILE A 103 25.06 -3.29 9.86
CA ILE A 103 26.03 -2.98 10.91
C ILE A 103 25.70 -3.94 12.05
N MET A 104 26.40 -5.08 12.13
CA MET A 104 26.40 -5.88 13.35
C MET A 104 27.07 -5.04 14.44
N GLY A 105 26.26 -4.54 15.38
CA GLY A 105 26.75 -3.91 16.59
C GLY A 105 27.49 -4.94 17.44
N GLY A 106 28.79 -4.73 17.64
CA GLY A 106 29.59 -5.42 18.63
C GLY A 106 29.77 -4.53 19.86
N LYS A 107 29.23 -4.97 20.99
CA LYS A 107 29.91 -5.29 22.26
C LYS A 107 28.85 -5.60 23.32
#